data_AF-Q4UGK9-F1
#
_entry.id   AF-Q4UGK9-F1
#
_cell.length_a   1.000
_cell.length_b   1.000
_cell.length_c   1.000
_cell.angle_alpha   90.00
_cell.angle_beta   90.00
_cell.angle_gamma   90.00
#
_symmetry.space_group_name_H-M   'P 1'
#
loop_
_entity.id
_entity.type
_entity.pdbx_description
1 polymer ?
#
loop_
_entity_poly.entity_id
_entity_poly.type
_entity_poly.pdbx_seq_one_letter_code
_entity_poly.pdbx_strand_id
1 'polypeptide(L)'
;MLSDETPDLSNVRMDPWSFWKSINSPKFIVAPMVDQSELPFRLLCRRYSADLAYTPMLHAKIFSENENYRNIHFHTSSDDKPLIAQFCGNDPSAFILASSYIKNDVSAIDINLGCPQGIAKKGRYGSFLLEYPQLITKGFASVDTKFMLFTRGWLFSVQSCQANGCKALTVHGRHRSETKTRISECDWDSIKIIKSRVNIPVIANGGIETFEDVKRCLDYTGADAVMSSEAILENPYLFSGKMYNNIDIFEEYLSILKGSPRQKISCIKGHAFKILYKYINQHHDIRTAISNANTIKKFENVVYDLRNIVSKTTLSYPDTWYRRYRTESHKNGLNCLSGERCVVNDYVDNFVGSFMANF
;
A
#
# COMPACT_ATOMS: atom_id res chain seq x y z
N MET A 1 -34.82 -11.46 44.22
CA MET A 1 -34.55 -11.87 42.83
C MET A 1 -33.41 -11.01 42.34
N LEU A 2 -32.20 -11.59 42.30
CA LEU A 2 -31.03 -10.97 41.69
C LEU A 2 -31.26 -11.05 40.18
N SER A 3 -31.32 -9.91 39.50
CA SER A 3 -31.44 -9.86 38.05
C SER A 3 -30.10 -10.26 37.43
N ASP A 4 -30.08 -11.44 36.80
CA ASP A 4 -29.05 -11.85 35.84
C ASP A 4 -29.12 -10.92 34.63
N GLU A 5 -28.36 -9.83 34.66
CA GLU A 5 -28.01 -9.11 33.44
C GLU A 5 -26.86 -9.86 32.76
N THR A 6 -27.21 -10.72 31.79
CA THR A 6 -26.25 -11.21 30.82
C THR A 6 -25.69 -10.01 30.06
N PRO A 7 -24.36 -9.77 30.05
CA PRO A 7 -23.80 -8.63 29.33
C PRO A 7 -24.11 -8.78 27.84
N ASP A 8 -24.66 -7.72 27.24
CA ASP A 8 -24.89 -7.62 25.81
C ASP A 8 -23.56 -7.70 25.05
N LEU A 9 -23.26 -8.88 24.50
CA LEU A 9 -22.05 -9.16 23.74
C LEU A 9 -22.05 -8.55 22.33
N SER A 10 -23.14 -7.88 21.90
CA SER A 10 -23.25 -7.29 20.57
C SER A 10 -22.31 -6.09 20.32
N ASN A 11 -21.68 -5.56 21.37
CA ASN A 11 -20.81 -4.37 21.32
C ASN A 11 -19.34 -4.61 21.69
N VAL A 12 -18.88 -5.86 21.84
CA VAL A 12 -17.45 -6.12 22.08
C VAL A 12 -16.67 -5.92 20.78
N ARG A 13 -16.20 -4.69 20.55
CA ARG A 13 -15.26 -4.38 19.46
C ARG A 13 -14.04 -5.29 19.59
N MET A 14 -13.90 -6.27 18.69
CA MET A 14 -12.77 -7.20 18.65
C MET A 14 -11.44 -6.45 18.80
N ASP A 15 -10.57 -6.88 19.72
CA ASP A 15 -9.31 -6.19 19.96
C ASP A 15 -8.39 -6.25 18.71
N PRO A 16 -7.43 -5.30 18.58
CA PRO A 16 -6.54 -5.23 17.42
C PRO A 16 -5.81 -6.53 17.07
N TRP A 17 -5.36 -7.30 18.06
CA TRP A 17 -4.61 -8.54 17.83
C TRP A 17 -5.53 -9.71 17.49
N SER A 18 -6.71 -9.79 18.09
CA SER A 18 -7.72 -10.77 17.69
C SER A 18 -8.18 -10.52 16.25
N PHE A 19 -8.37 -9.26 15.86
CA PHE A 19 -8.65 -8.91 14.47
C PHE A 19 -7.49 -9.32 13.55
N TRP A 20 -6.24 -9.01 13.92
CA TRP A 20 -5.07 -9.40 13.13
C TRP A 20 -4.99 -10.92 12.93
N LYS A 21 -5.27 -11.69 13.99
CA LYS A 21 -5.35 -13.15 13.93
C LYS A 21 -6.50 -13.63 13.05
N SER A 22 -7.66 -12.98 13.08
CA SER A 22 -8.82 -13.40 12.27
C SER A 22 -8.59 -13.26 10.77
N ILE A 23 -7.64 -12.41 10.35
CA ILE A 23 -7.20 -12.30 8.94
C ILE A 23 -5.90 -13.07 8.67
N ASN A 24 -5.60 -14.07 9.50
CA ASN A 24 -4.43 -14.96 9.40
C ASN A 24 -3.06 -14.28 9.61
N SER A 25 -3.01 -13.21 10.42
CA SER A 25 -1.78 -12.52 10.82
C SER A 25 -0.81 -12.24 9.66
N PRO A 26 -1.25 -11.53 8.61
CA PRO A 26 -0.52 -11.42 7.35
C PRO A 26 0.86 -10.81 7.55
N LYS A 27 1.88 -11.28 6.83
CA LYS A 27 3.25 -10.77 6.89
C LYS A 27 3.64 -10.00 5.62
N PHE A 28 3.07 -10.38 4.48
CA PHE A 28 3.44 -9.90 3.17
C PHE A 28 2.29 -9.14 2.51
N ILE A 29 2.44 -7.81 2.39
CA ILE A 29 1.33 -6.92 2.08
C ILE A 29 1.57 -6.14 0.78
N VAL A 30 0.57 -6.17 -0.12
CA VAL A 30 0.56 -5.36 -1.34
C VAL A 30 -0.04 -3.99 -1.05
N ALA A 31 0.72 -2.92 -1.34
CA ALA A 31 0.30 -1.55 -1.07
C ALA A 31 -0.89 -1.06 -1.92
N PRO A 32 -1.66 -0.09 -1.43
CA PRO A 32 -2.65 0.62 -2.23
C PRO A 32 -1.95 1.53 -3.24
N MET A 33 -2.26 1.34 -4.52
CA MET A 33 -1.64 2.08 -5.64
C MET A 33 -2.68 2.41 -6.70
N VAL A 34 -2.91 3.70 -6.95
CA VAL A 34 -3.90 4.18 -7.94
C VAL A 34 -3.57 3.62 -9.33
N ASP A 35 -4.56 2.97 -9.96
CA ASP A 35 -4.46 2.31 -11.26
C ASP A 35 -3.36 1.22 -11.35
N GLN A 36 -2.89 0.70 -10.20
CA GLN A 36 -1.78 -0.26 -10.13
C GLN A 36 -1.94 -1.34 -9.04
N SER A 37 -3.10 -1.38 -8.37
CA SER A 37 -3.46 -2.38 -7.36
C SER A 37 -4.87 -2.89 -7.58
N GLU A 38 -5.34 -2.87 -8.82
CA GLU A 38 -6.62 -3.43 -9.25
C GLU A 38 -6.65 -4.96 -9.10
N LEU A 39 -7.86 -5.53 -9.14
CA LEU A 39 -8.10 -6.95 -8.82
C LEU A 39 -7.15 -7.91 -9.55
N PRO A 40 -6.98 -7.87 -10.89
CA PRO A 40 -6.02 -8.73 -11.58
C PRO A 40 -4.59 -8.70 -11.01
N PHE A 41 -4.10 -7.53 -10.64
CA PHE A 41 -2.75 -7.38 -10.08
C PHE A 41 -2.65 -7.94 -8.66
N ARG A 42 -3.69 -7.75 -7.83
CA ARG A 42 -3.75 -8.35 -6.50
C ARG A 42 -3.78 -9.87 -6.57
N LEU A 43 -4.60 -10.44 -7.45
CA LEU A 43 -4.66 -11.88 -7.68
C LEU A 43 -3.31 -12.44 -8.14
N LEU A 44 -2.61 -11.72 -9.03
CA LEU A 44 -1.26 -12.10 -9.44
C LEU A 44 -0.32 -12.16 -8.22
N CYS A 45 -0.26 -11.10 -7.41
CA CYS A 45 0.60 -11.07 -6.23
C CYS A 45 0.25 -12.17 -5.21
N ARG A 46 -1.05 -12.52 -5.05
CA ARG A 46 -1.49 -13.61 -4.17
C ARG A 46 -0.97 -14.98 -4.60
N ARG A 47 -0.89 -15.24 -5.91
CA ARG A 47 -0.26 -16.46 -6.44
C ARG A 47 1.22 -16.56 -6.08
N TYR A 48 1.85 -15.43 -5.74
CA TYR A 48 3.24 -15.35 -5.32
C TYR A 48 3.40 -14.88 -3.87
N SER A 49 2.59 -15.46 -2.98
CA SER A 49 2.75 -15.37 -1.52
C SER A 49 2.40 -14.03 -0.88
N ALA A 50 1.66 -13.15 -1.55
CA ALA A 50 1.04 -12.02 -0.85
C ALA A 50 -0.11 -12.50 0.05
N ASP A 51 -0.03 -12.19 1.36
CA ASP A 51 -1.04 -12.58 2.35
C ASP A 51 -2.25 -11.64 2.31
N LEU A 52 -1.98 -10.34 2.21
CA LEU A 52 -3.00 -9.29 2.24
C LEU A 52 -2.72 -8.25 1.16
N ALA A 53 -3.79 -7.70 0.59
CA ALA A 53 -3.68 -6.66 -0.40
C ALA A 53 -4.65 -5.51 -0.09
N TYR A 54 -4.36 -4.36 -0.68
CA TYR A 54 -5.21 -3.17 -0.61
C TYR A 54 -5.82 -2.86 -1.96
N THR A 55 -7.02 -2.29 -1.97
CA THR A 55 -7.59 -1.68 -3.19
C THR A 55 -6.73 -0.51 -3.66
N PRO A 56 -6.93 -0.02 -4.90
CA PRO A 56 -6.52 1.34 -5.23
C PRO A 56 -7.14 2.33 -4.25
N MET A 57 -6.51 3.49 -4.08
CA MET A 57 -7.07 4.56 -3.25
C MET A 57 -8.38 5.06 -3.89
N LEU A 58 -9.50 4.92 -3.16
CA LEU A 58 -10.85 5.31 -3.58
C LEU A 58 -11.23 6.65 -2.92
N HIS A 59 -11.86 7.56 -3.66
CA HIS A 59 -12.32 8.82 -3.06
C HIS A 59 -13.67 8.63 -2.38
N ALA A 60 -13.75 8.74 -1.05
CA ALA A 60 -14.94 8.42 -0.25
C ALA A 60 -16.21 9.14 -0.74
N LYS A 61 -16.15 10.47 -0.94
CA LYS A 61 -17.29 11.25 -1.44
C LYS A 61 -17.80 10.80 -2.82
N ILE A 62 -16.90 10.65 -3.79
CA ILE A 62 -17.26 10.20 -5.14
C ILE A 62 -17.80 8.77 -5.07
N PHE A 63 -17.19 7.92 -4.25
CA PHE A 63 -17.63 6.55 -4.04
C PHE A 63 -19.03 6.49 -3.42
N SER A 64 -19.36 7.36 -2.46
CA SER A 64 -20.70 7.40 -1.86
C SER A 64 -21.76 7.94 -2.82
N GLU A 65 -21.45 8.98 -3.60
CA GLU A 65 -22.42 9.71 -4.42
C GLU A 65 -22.60 9.12 -5.84
N ASN A 66 -21.62 8.39 -6.36
CA ASN A 66 -21.60 7.96 -7.76
C ASN A 66 -21.41 6.44 -7.90
N GLU A 67 -22.51 5.74 -8.22
CA GLU A 67 -22.51 4.30 -8.44
C GLU A 67 -21.59 3.86 -9.60
N ASN A 68 -21.57 4.61 -10.70
CA ASN A 68 -20.69 4.30 -11.82
C ASN A 68 -19.21 4.38 -11.42
N TYR A 69 -18.83 5.34 -10.58
CA TYR A 69 -17.48 5.38 -10.00
C TYR A 69 -17.18 4.12 -9.18
N ARG A 70 -18.11 3.68 -8.33
CA ARG A 70 -17.94 2.43 -7.57
C ARG A 70 -17.73 1.22 -8.48
N ASN A 71 -18.60 1.05 -9.47
CA ASN A 71 -18.57 -0.08 -10.40
C ASN A 71 -17.32 -0.09 -11.29
N ILE A 72 -16.70 1.06 -11.55
CA ILE A 72 -15.46 1.14 -12.34
C ILE A 72 -14.22 0.88 -11.47
N HIS A 73 -14.21 1.37 -10.22
CA HIS A 73 -12.99 1.44 -9.41
C HIS A 73 -12.87 0.35 -8.34
N PHE A 74 -13.98 -0.29 -7.95
CA PHE A 74 -13.97 -1.35 -6.95
C PHE A 74 -14.42 -2.68 -7.55
N HIS A 75 -13.51 -3.63 -7.54
CA HIS A 75 -13.73 -5.02 -7.93
C HIS A 75 -13.02 -5.91 -6.93
N THR A 76 -13.63 -7.03 -6.54
CA THR A 76 -13.02 -8.07 -5.71
C THR A 76 -13.58 -9.45 -6.08
N SER A 77 -13.05 -10.51 -5.48
CA SER A 77 -13.51 -11.90 -5.61
C SER A 77 -13.24 -12.70 -4.33
N SER A 78 -13.69 -13.95 -4.27
CA SER A 78 -13.37 -14.86 -3.15
C SER A 78 -11.87 -15.04 -2.95
N ASP A 79 -11.13 -15.11 -4.05
CA ASP A 79 -9.69 -15.38 -4.08
C ASP A 79 -8.85 -14.14 -3.75
N ASP A 80 -9.51 -12.99 -3.56
CA ASP A 80 -8.88 -11.71 -3.26
C ASP A 80 -8.91 -11.36 -1.77
N LYS A 81 -9.24 -12.32 -0.89
CA LYS A 81 -9.32 -12.13 0.57
C LYS A 81 -8.07 -12.63 1.30
N PRO A 82 -7.63 -11.99 2.41
CA PRO A 82 -8.19 -10.78 3.03
C PRO A 82 -7.84 -9.49 2.25
N LEU A 83 -8.83 -8.61 2.04
CA LEU A 83 -8.69 -7.35 1.32
C LEU A 83 -8.96 -6.17 2.25
N ILE A 84 -8.17 -5.10 2.13
CA ILE A 84 -8.44 -3.82 2.78
C ILE A 84 -8.81 -2.77 1.74
N ALA A 85 -9.93 -2.08 1.93
CA ALA A 85 -10.29 -0.97 1.05
C ALA A 85 -9.73 0.34 1.59
N GLN A 86 -8.90 1.01 0.79
CA GLN A 86 -8.37 2.33 1.15
C GLN A 86 -9.24 3.45 0.60
N PHE A 87 -9.74 4.30 1.49
CA PHE A 87 -10.42 5.54 1.15
C PHE A 87 -9.57 6.78 1.41
N CYS A 88 -9.76 7.81 0.59
CA CYS A 88 -9.33 9.18 0.85
C CYS A 88 -10.53 10.14 0.87
N GLY A 89 -10.36 11.28 1.52
CA GLY A 89 -11.40 12.28 1.68
C GLY A 89 -11.22 13.04 2.99
N ASN A 90 -12.15 13.93 3.30
CA ASN A 90 -12.13 14.77 4.51
C ASN A 90 -13.52 14.95 5.15
N ASP A 91 -14.52 14.20 4.67
CA ASP A 91 -15.90 14.24 5.15
C ASP A 91 -16.23 12.92 5.87
N PRO A 92 -16.39 12.94 7.21
CA PRO A 92 -16.77 11.75 7.98
C PRO A 92 -18.04 11.06 7.49
N SER A 93 -19.06 11.82 7.06
CA SER A 93 -20.32 11.26 6.58
C SER A 93 -20.13 10.47 5.28
N ALA A 94 -19.26 10.97 4.39
CA ALA A 94 -18.89 10.26 3.18
C ALA A 94 -18.14 8.95 3.48
N PHE A 95 -17.27 8.92 4.49
CA PHE A 95 -16.59 7.68 4.89
C PHE A 95 -17.57 6.62 5.40
N ILE A 96 -18.56 7.00 6.22
CA ILE A 96 -19.61 6.08 6.70
C ILE A 96 -20.35 5.47 5.52
N LEU A 97 -20.87 6.32 4.64
CA LEU A 97 -21.70 5.88 3.53
C LEU A 97 -20.89 5.03 2.55
N ALA A 98 -19.66 5.45 2.20
CA ALA A 98 -18.77 4.67 1.35
C ALA A 98 -18.43 3.30 1.95
N SER A 99 -18.17 3.24 3.26
CA SER A 99 -17.88 1.98 3.97
C SER A 99 -19.10 1.06 3.98
N SER A 100 -20.32 1.59 4.13
CA SER A 100 -21.53 0.77 4.16
C SER A 100 -21.79 0.00 2.86
N TYR A 101 -21.28 0.51 1.72
CA TYR A 101 -21.41 -0.16 0.43
C TYR A 101 -20.49 -1.37 0.26
N ILE A 102 -19.35 -1.44 0.98
CA ILE A 102 -18.31 -2.46 0.74
C ILE A 102 -17.93 -3.28 1.97
N LYS A 103 -18.49 -2.98 3.15
CA LYS A 103 -18.11 -3.62 4.42
C LYS A 103 -18.23 -5.15 4.43
N ASN A 104 -19.06 -5.73 3.56
CA ASN A 104 -19.24 -7.19 3.45
C ASN A 104 -18.22 -7.84 2.49
N ASP A 105 -17.53 -7.03 1.68
CA ASP A 105 -16.61 -7.49 0.64
C ASP A 105 -15.14 -7.41 1.08
N VAL A 106 -14.86 -6.62 2.13
CA VAL A 106 -13.50 -6.35 2.63
C VAL A 106 -13.36 -6.69 4.12
N SER A 107 -12.15 -6.99 4.54
CA SER A 107 -11.84 -7.31 5.94
C SER A 107 -11.73 -6.06 6.82
N ALA A 108 -11.32 -4.93 6.24
CA ALA A 108 -11.24 -3.65 6.92
C ALA A 108 -11.27 -2.46 5.94
N ILE A 109 -11.43 -1.27 6.50
CA ILE A 109 -11.34 0.00 5.80
C ILE A 109 -10.07 0.72 6.26
N ASP A 110 -9.30 1.25 5.31
CA ASP A 110 -8.12 2.07 5.56
C ASP A 110 -8.42 3.53 5.20
N ILE A 111 -7.95 4.46 6.03
CA ILE A 111 -7.98 5.89 5.72
C ILE A 111 -6.59 6.32 5.27
N ASN A 112 -6.48 6.78 4.03
CA ASN A 112 -5.23 7.27 3.48
C ASN A 112 -4.82 8.58 4.18
N LEU A 113 -3.70 8.52 4.90
CA LEU A 113 -3.08 9.67 5.56
C LEU A 113 -1.63 9.86 5.08
N GLY A 114 -1.30 9.29 3.92
CA GLY A 114 0.06 9.29 3.37
C GLY A 114 0.22 10.00 2.04
N CYS A 115 -0.83 10.14 1.22
CA CYS A 115 -0.69 10.67 -0.14
C CYS A 115 -0.21 12.14 -0.12
N PRO A 116 0.93 12.47 -0.78
CA PRO A 116 1.47 13.83 -0.82
C PRO A 116 1.10 14.61 -2.09
N GLN A 117 0.30 14.02 -2.98
CA GLN A 117 0.05 14.60 -4.31
C GLN A 117 -0.69 15.95 -4.24
N GLY A 118 -0.47 16.81 -5.24
CA GLY A 118 -1.11 18.13 -5.31
C GLY A 118 -2.64 18.08 -5.31
N ILE A 119 -3.26 17.02 -5.85
CA ILE A 119 -4.71 16.84 -5.79
C ILE A 119 -5.21 16.55 -4.37
N ALA A 120 -4.42 15.83 -3.55
CA ALA A 120 -4.69 15.61 -2.15
C ALA A 120 -4.55 16.91 -1.33
N LYS A 121 -3.57 17.74 -1.67
CA LYS A 121 -3.43 19.10 -1.09
C LYS A 121 -4.66 19.95 -1.35
N LYS A 122 -5.09 20.04 -2.62
CA LYS A 122 -6.27 20.82 -3.03
C LYS A 122 -7.55 20.30 -2.38
N GLY A 123 -7.69 18.97 -2.29
CA GLY A 123 -8.84 18.30 -1.67
C GLY A 123 -8.78 18.19 -0.15
N ARG A 124 -7.69 18.64 0.51
CA ARG A 124 -7.45 18.53 1.96
C ARG A 124 -7.62 17.10 2.50
N TYR A 125 -7.06 16.11 1.81
CA TYR A 125 -7.02 14.72 2.24
C TYR A 125 -5.60 14.14 2.15
N GLY A 126 -5.42 12.85 2.46
CA GLY A 126 -4.11 12.22 2.43
C GLY A 126 -3.23 12.78 3.55
N SER A 127 -1.95 13.01 3.26
CA SER A 127 -1.02 13.58 4.25
C SER A 127 -1.44 14.96 4.77
N PHE A 128 -2.26 15.72 4.03
CA PHE A 128 -2.74 17.04 4.45
C PHE A 128 -3.88 16.97 5.46
N LEU A 129 -4.56 15.82 5.59
CA LEU A 129 -5.61 15.64 6.59
C LEU A 129 -5.04 15.64 8.02
N LEU A 130 -3.74 15.34 8.16
CA LEU A 130 -3.00 15.33 9.43
C LEU A 130 -2.93 16.71 10.11
N GLU A 131 -3.18 17.78 9.34
CA GLU A 131 -3.31 19.15 9.85
C GLU A 131 -4.67 19.38 10.55
N TYR A 132 -5.58 18.40 10.52
CA TYR A 132 -6.93 18.45 11.10
C TYR A 132 -7.25 17.24 11.99
N PRO A 133 -6.57 17.07 13.15
CA PRO A 133 -6.80 15.97 14.11
C PRO A 133 -8.26 15.65 14.44
N GLN A 134 -9.10 16.68 14.58
CA GLN A 134 -10.51 16.54 14.90
C GLN A 134 -11.33 15.84 13.80
N LEU A 135 -11.00 16.06 12.53
CA LEU A 135 -11.67 15.39 11.40
C LEU A 135 -11.27 13.92 11.33
N ILE A 136 -9.99 13.68 11.61
CA ILE A 136 -9.41 12.36 11.73
C ILE A 136 -10.14 11.56 12.83
N THR A 137 -10.25 12.12 14.04
CA THR A 137 -10.99 11.51 15.16
C THR A 137 -12.47 11.25 14.83
N LYS A 138 -13.16 12.19 14.18
CA LYS A 138 -14.56 11.99 13.78
C LYS A 138 -14.72 10.89 12.73
N GLY A 139 -13.88 10.85 11.69
CA GLY A 139 -13.83 9.73 10.75
C GLY A 139 -13.46 8.40 11.44
N PHE A 140 -12.69 8.47 12.54
CA PHE A 140 -12.37 7.31 13.36
C PHE A 140 -13.49 6.80 14.26
N ALA A 141 -14.43 7.63 14.72
CA ALA A 141 -15.59 7.09 15.42
C ALA A 141 -16.50 6.23 14.49
N SER A 142 -16.37 6.42 13.18
CA SER A 142 -17.38 6.08 12.18
C SER A 142 -17.20 4.79 11.38
N VAL A 143 -16.14 4.00 11.61
CA VAL A 143 -15.82 2.79 10.82
C VAL A 143 -15.25 1.70 11.71
N ASP A 144 -15.81 0.49 11.71
CA ASP A 144 -15.58 -0.52 12.76
C ASP A 144 -14.19 -1.17 12.76
N THR A 145 -13.56 -1.33 11.58
CA THR A 145 -12.24 -1.96 11.45
C THR A 145 -11.33 -1.09 10.63
N LYS A 146 -10.25 -0.60 11.25
CA LYS A 146 -9.40 0.44 10.66
C LYS A 146 -7.95 0.06 10.54
N PHE A 147 -7.46 0.20 9.32
CA PHE A 147 -6.04 0.33 9.05
C PHE A 147 -5.71 1.78 8.79
N MET A 148 -4.43 2.08 8.87
CA MET A 148 -3.98 3.44 8.82
C MET A 148 -2.63 3.54 8.14
N LEU A 149 -2.52 4.28 7.04
CA LEU A 149 -1.23 4.56 6.40
C LEU A 149 -0.75 5.97 6.72
N PHE A 150 0.33 6.09 7.48
CA PHE A 150 0.97 7.37 7.83
C PHE A 150 2.33 7.53 7.16
N THR A 151 2.73 8.79 6.96
CA THR A 151 4.11 9.17 6.60
C THR A 151 4.81 9.73 7.84
N ARG A 152 6.14 9.79 7.86
CA ARG A 152 6.92 10.38 8.97
C ARG A 152 6.62 11.90 9.11
N GLY A 153 6.68 12.42 10.35
CA GLY A 153 6.84 13.86 10.62
C GLY A 153 5.61 14.66 11.11
N TRP A 154 4.75 14.11 11.98
CA TRP A 154 3.46 14.75 12.25
C TRP A 154 3.05 14.86 13.73
N LEU A 155 2.22 15.89 13.97
CA LEU A 155 1.63 16.28 15.24
C LEU A 155 0.51 15.34 15.74
N PHE A 156 -0.13 14.56 14.86
CA PHE A 156 -1.12 13.57 15.27
C PHE A 156 -0.41 12.32 15.79
N SER A 157 -0.48 12.11 17.11
CA SER A 157 0.29 11.03 17.76
C SER A 157 -0.24 9.65 17.36
N VAL A 158 0.67 8.71 17.14
CA VAL A 158 0.33 7.29 16.90
C VAL A 158 -0.50 6.68 18.05
N GLN A 159 -0.33 7.23 19.27
CA GLN A 159 -1.17 6.88 20.41
C GLN A 159 -2.62 7.35 20.23
N SER A 160 -2.87 8.51 19.63
CA SER A 160 -4.22 8.99 19.31
C SER A 160 -4.92 8.03 18.34
N CYS A 161 -4.20 7.53 17.34
CA CYS A 161 -4.72 6.53 16.41
C CYS A 161 -5.23 5.28 17.14
N GLN A 162 -4.40 4.73 18.03
CA GLN A 162 -4.73 3.56 18.85
C GLN A 162 -5.91 3.86 19.79
N ALA A 163 -5.88 4.99 20.50
CA ALA A 163 -6.95 5.39 21.42
C ALA A 163 -8.31 5.54 20.73
N ASN A 164 -8.31 5.84 19.42
CA ASN A 164 -9.50 5.95 18.60
C ASN A 164 -9.87 4.65 17.86
N GLY A 165 -9.40 3.49 18.33
CA GLY A 165 -9.85 2.18 17.88
C GLY A 165 -9.20 1.66 16.60
N CYS A 166 -8.07 2.24 16.17
CA CYS A 166 -7.27 1.70 15.07
C CYS A 166 -6.84 0.26 15.36
N LYS A 167 -6.99 -0.64 14.38
CA LYS A 167 -6.68 -2.07 14.50
C LYS A 167 -5.29 -2.43 13.98
N ALA A 168 -4.74 -1.64 13.06
CA ALA A 168 -3.38 -1.80 12.57
C ALA A 168 -2.85 -0.49 11.97
N LEU A 169 -1.55 -0.23 12.13
CA LEU A 169 -0.87 0.97 11.63
C LEU A 169 0.17 0.60 10.58
N THR A 170 -0.02 1.04 9.35
CA THR A 170 1.01 1.10 8.32
C THR A 170 1.83 2.39 8.42
N VAL A 171 3.14 2.26 8.53
CA VAL A 171 4.07 3.39 8.60
C VAL A 171 4.94 3.40 7.36
N HIS A 172 4.76 4.42 6.53
CA HIS A 172 5.71 4.72 5.47
C HIS A 172 6.89 5.49 6.06
N GLY A 173 8.09 4.87 6.07
CA GLY A 173 9.32 5.48 6.59
C GLY A 173 9.91 6.61 5.74
N ARG A 174 9.07 7.34 5.00
CA ARG A 174 9.47 8.54 4.24
C ARG A 174 8.57 9.71 4.59
N HIS A 175 9.13 10.91 4.51
CA HIS A 175 8.42 12.16 4.72
C HIS A 175 7.65 12.56 3.45
N ARG A 176 6.51 13.25 3.60
CA ARG A 176 5.66 13.68 2.46
C ARG A 176 6.38 14.54 1.41
N SER A 177 7.48 15.20 1.78
CA SER A 177 8.27 16.06 0.89
C SER A 177 9.22 15.31 -0.03
N GLU A 178 9.44 14.02 0.23
CA GLU A 178 10.26 13.14 -0.60
C GLU A 178 9.45 12.70 -1.82
N THR A 179 9.93 13.07 -3.01
CA THR A 179 9.28 12.74 -4.28
C THR A 179 10.03 11.60 -4.96
N LYS A 180 9.44 11.00 -6.00
CA LYS A 180 10.06 9.88 -6.74
C LYS A 180 11.46 10.17 -7.28
N THR A 181 11.78 11.43 -7.53
CA THR A 181 13.08 11.87 -8.08
C THR A 181 14.01 12.46 -7.02
N ARG A 182 13.53 12.66 -5.79
CA ARG A 182 14.30 13.20 -4.66
C ARG A 182 13.88 12.46 -3.40
N ILE A 183 14.44 11.26 -3.26
CA ILE A 183 14.05 10.26 -2.27
C ILE A 183 15.28 9.84 -1.47
N SER A 184 15.16 9.77 -0.15
CA SER A 184 16.21 9.20 0.70
C SER A 184 15.98 7.70 0.92
N GLU A 185 16.93 7.08 1.61
CA GLU A 185 16.70 5.78 2.22
C GLU A 185 15.48 5.84 3.15
N CYS A 186 14.82 4.70 3.29
CA CYS A 186 13.66 4.60 4.17
C CYS A 186 14.13 4.67 5.62
N ASP A 187 13.52 5.55 6.42
CA ASP A 187 13.80 5.68 7.84
C ASP A 187 13.10 4.56 8.63
N TRP A 188 13.79 3.43 8.76
CA TRP A 188 13.35 2.31 9.58
C TRP A 188 13.49 2.57 11.08
N ASP A 189 14.30 3.55 11.52
CA ASP A 189 14.40 3.92 12.94
C ASP A 189 13.08 4.51 13.44
N SER A 190 12.46 5.39 12.64
CA SER A 190 11.13 5.91 12.95
C SER A 190 10.08 4.80 13.07
N ILE A 191 10.12 3.79 12.20
CA ILE A 191 9.20 2.64 12.26
C ILE A 191 9.41 1.85 13.55
N LYS A 192 10.67 1.58 13.92
CA LYS A 192 11.04 0.88 15.16
C LYS A 192 10.54 1.61 16.41
N ILE A 193 10.75 2.94 16.47
CA ILE A 193 10.30 3.79 17.58
C ILE A 193 8.77 3.77 17.68
N ILE A 194 8.06 3.83 16.55
CA ILE A 194 6.60 3.74 16.55
C ILE A 194 6.14 2.38 17.06
N LYS A 195 6.75 1.28 16.56
CA LYS A 195 6.43 -0.07 16.99
C LYS A 195 6.59 -0.26 18.50
N SER A 196 7.59 0.36 19.13
CA SER A 196 7.79 0.26 20.58
C SER A 196 6.81 1.10 21.41
N ARG A 197 6.01 1.99 20.78
CA ARG A 197 5.10 2.93 21.46
C ARG A 197 3.63 2.58 21.34
N VAL A 198 3.28 1.56 20.55
CA VAL A 198 1.90 1.12 20.33
C VAL A 198 1.77 -0.37 20.60
N ASN A 199 0.59 -0.80 21.01
CA ASN A 199 0.25 -2.20 21.27
C ASN A 199 -0.74 -2.74 20.22
N ILE A 200 -0.64 -2.25 18.99
CA ILE A 200 -1.39 -2.74 17.82
C ILE A 200 -0.42 -3.21 16.74
N PRO A 201 -0.86 -4.06 15.80
CA PRO A 201 -0.06 -4.44 14.64
C PRO A 201 0.50 -3.22 13.88
N VAL A 202 1.80 -3.25 13.57
CA VAL A 202 2.50 -2.25 12.77
C VAL A 202 3.01 -2.89 11.48
N ILE A 203 2.68 -2.28 10.35
CA ILE A 203 3.12 -2.67 9.02
C ILE A 203 4.19 -1.69 8.55
N ALA A 204 5.40 -2.17 8.33
CA ALA A 204 6.49 -1.35 7.80
C ALA A 204 6.34 -1.15 6.28
N ASN A 205 6.38 0.10 5.81
CA ASN A 205 6.31 0.41 4.38
C ASN A 205 7.47 1.31 3.92
N GLY A 206 8.03 0.97 2.77
CA GLY A 206 9.13 1.69 2.12
C GLY A 206 10.47 0.98 2.24
N GLY A 207 11.22 0.96 1.13
CA GLY A 207 12.53 0.29 1.07
C GLY A 207 12.48 -1.23 0.94
N ILE A 208 11.31 -1.82 0.64
CA ILE A 208 11.14 -3.27 0.46
C ILE A 208 11.20 -3.61 -1.04
N GLU A 209 12.39 -3.91 -1.54
CA GLU A 209 12.63 -4.21 -2.96
C GLU A 209 12.86 -5.69 -3.24
N THR A 210 13.49 -6.38 -2.30
CA THR A 210 13.87 -7.80 -2.38
C THR A 210 13.28 -8.57 -1.21
N PHE A 211 13.30 -9.90 -1.28
CA PHE A 211 12.89 -10.74 -0.15
C PHE A 211 13.87 -10.60 1.03
N GLU A 212 15.14 -10.31 0.75
CA GLU A 212 16.15 -10.01 1.76
C GLU A 212 15.82 -8.71 2.53
N ASP A 213 15.29 -7.70 1.85
CA ASP A 213 14.82 -6.47 2.50
C ASP A 213 13.64 -6.73 3.44
N VAL A 214 12.77 -7.71 3.11
CA VAL A 214 11.68 -8.13 4.01
C VAL A 214 12.24 -8.61 5.34
N LYS A 215 13.21 -9.54 5.30
CA LYS A 215 13.85 -10.09 6.52
C LYS A 215 14.54 -8.99 7.31
N ARG A 216 15.41 -8.22 6.65
CA ARG A 216 16.13 -7.08 7.26
C ARG A 216 15.19 -6.10 7.93
N CYS A 217 14.09 -5.72 7.27
CA CYS A 217 13.14 -4.74 7.80
C CYS A 217 12.42 -5.27 9.04
N LEU A 218 11.92 -6.51 9.00
CA LEU A 218 11.24 -7.13 10.13
C LEU A 218 12.18 -7.30 11.33
N ASP A 219 13.39 -7.83 11.10
CA ASP A 219 14.40 -8.04 12.15
C ASP A 219 14.84 -6.72 12.79
N TYR A 220 15.01 -5.67 11.97
CA TYR A 220 15.49 -4.37 12.46
C TYR A 220 14.42 -3.58 13.22
N THR A 221 13.21 -3.51 12.67
CA THR A 221 12.13 -2.65 13.16
C THR A 221 11.26 -3.33 14.22
N GLY A 222 11.23 -4.66 14.24
CA GLY A 222 10.26 -5.43 15.02
C GLY A 222 8.81 -5.27 14.54
N ALA A 223 8.58 -4.70 13.35
CA ALA A 223 7.25 -4.57 12.77
C ALA A 223 6.60 -5.95 12.57
N ASP A 224 5.27 -5.98 12.56
CA ASP A 224 4.52 -7.24 12.48
C ASP A 224 4.36 -7.73 11.06
N ALA A 225 4.48 -6.85 10.06
CA ALA A 225 4.41 -7.16 8.65
C ALA A 225 5.16 -6.12 7.82
N VAL A 226 5.38 -6.42 6.55
CA VAL A 226 5.93 -5.48 5.56
C VAL A 226 4.95 -5.26 4.43
N MET A 227 4.95 -4.03 3.91
CA MET A 227 4.21 -3.65 2.73
C MET A 227 5.17 -3.19 1.62
N SER A 228 5.05 -3.77 0.43
CA SER A 228 5.77 -3.31 -0.76
C SER A 228 4.84 -2.54 -1.71
N SER A 229 5.35 -1.46 -2.29
CA SER A 229 4.63 -0.57 -3.21
C SER A 229 5.27 -0.57 -4.60
N GLU A 230 6.24 0.30 -4.86
CA GLU A 230 6.74 0.47 -6.23
C GLU A 230 7.54 -0.75 -6.73
N ALA A 231 8.26 -1.46 -5.86
CA ALA A 231 9.08 -2.60 -6.27
C ALA A 231 8.24 -3.82 -6.68
N ILE A 232 7.14 -4.10 -5.97
CA ILE A 232 6.26 -5.23 -6.29
C ILE A 232 5.56 -5.08 -7.65
N LEU A 233 5.45 -3.86 -8.19
CA LEU A 233 4.89 -3.62 -9.52
C LEU A 233 5.76 -4.10 -10.68
N GLU A 234 7.08 -4.16 -10.44
CA GLU A 234 8.04 -4.77 -11.37
C GLU A 234 8.25 -6.24 -11.05
N ASN A 235 8.24 -6.57 -9.75
CA ASN A 235 8.44 -7.89 -9.22
C ASN A 235 7.17 -8.37 -8.45
N PRO A 236 6.09 -8.79 -9.14
CA PRO A 236 4.88 -9.29 -8.49
C PRO A 236 5.12 -10.52 -7.60
N TYR A 237 6.26 -11.19 -7.81
CA TYR A 237 6.68 -12.37 -7.09
C TYR A 237 7.63 -12.10 -5.92
N LEU A 238 7.82 -10.83 -5.54
CA LEU A 238 8.76 -10.40 -4.49
C LEU A 238 8.66 -11.23 -3.21
N PHE A 239 7.44 -11.51 -2.76
CA PHE A 239 7.20 -12.22 -1.49
C PHE A 239 7.41 -13.73 -1.56
N SER A 240 7.55 -14.32 -2.75
CA SER A 240 7.85 -15.74 -2.91
C SER A 240 9.29 -16.12 -2.55
N GLY A 241 10.20 -15.13 -2.51
CA GLY A 241 11.64 -15.35 -2.34
C GLY A 241 12.31 -16.09 -3.51
N LYS A 242 11.61 -16.28 -4.64
CA LYS A 242 12.11 -16.95 -5.84
C LYS A 242 12.17 -16.00 -7.01
N MET A 243 13.04 -16.28 -7.97
CA MET A 243 13.15 -15.51 -9.23
C MET A 243 12.32 -16.17 -10.33
N TYR A 244 11.62 -15.34 -11.10
CA TYR A 244 10.80 -15.78 -12.22
C TYR A 244 11.10 -14.95 -13.47
N ASN A 245 10.75 -15.50 -14.64
CA ASN A 245 10.83 -14.76 -15.88
C ASN A 245 9.67 -13.76 -15.99
N ASN A 246 9.98 -12.46 -16.07
CA ASN A 246 8.96 -11.42 -16.16
C ASN A 246 8.06 -11.51 -17.41
N ILE A 247 8.50 -12.17 -18.49
CA ILE A 247 7.63 -12.45 -19.66
C ILE A 247 6.49 -13.40 -19.23
N ASP A 248 6.82 -14.48 -18.52
CA ASP A 248 5.85 -15.45 -18.02
C ASP A 248 4.89 -14.79 -17.00
N ILE A 249 5.43 -13.95 -16.12
CA ILE A 249 4.63 -13.19 -15.14
C ILE A 249 3.64 -12.24 -15.82
N PHE A 250 4.08 -11.55 -16.87
CA PHE A 250 3.19 -10.65 -17.61
C PHE A 250 2.13 -11.42 -18.42
N GLU A 251 2.49 -12.57 -19.01
CA GLU A 251 1.53 -13.44 -19.69
C GLU A 251 0.48 -14.01 -18.72
N GLU A 252 0.90 -14.38 -17.51
CA GLU A 252 -0.02 -14.80 -16.45
C GLU A 252 -0.97 -13.67 -16.05
N TYR A 253 -0.46 -12.44 -15.90
CA TYR A 253 -1.29 -11.26 -15.66
C TYR A 253 -2.34 -11.05 -16.76
N LEU A 254 -1.97 -11.22 -18.04
CA LEU A 254 -2.92 -11.15 -19.17
C LEU A 254 -3.97 -12.26 -19.10
N SER A 255 -3.60 -13.45 -18.62
CA SER A 255 -4.53 -14.57 -18.43
C SER A 255 -5.54 -14.29 -17.32
N ILE A 256 -5.09 -13.72 -16.19
CA ILE A 256 -5.96 -13.27 -15.10
C ILE A 256 -6.93 -12.18 -15.57
N LEU A 257 -6.45 -11.24 -16.40
CA LEU A 257 -7.27 -10.17 -16.97
C LEU A 257 -8.46 -10.69 -17.78
N LYS A 258 -8.31 -11.79 -18.52
CA LYS A 258 -9.41 -12.39 -19.30
C LYS A 258 -10.54 -12.93 -18.43
N GLY A 259 -10.23 -13.39 -17.22
CA GLY A 259 -11.19 -13.90 -16.25
C GLY A 259 -11.71 -12.84 -15.27
N SER A 260 -11.29 -11.58 -15.42
CA SER A 260 -11.60 -10.50 -14.48
C SER A 260 -12.49 -9.42 -15.12
N PRO A 261 -13.18 -8.58 -14.32
CA PRO A 261 -13.83 -7.38 -14.82
C PRO A 261 -12.88 -6.52 -15.65
N ARG A 262 -13.42 -5.84 -16.67
CA ARG A 262 -12.63 -5.02 -17.60
C ARG A 262 -11.85 -3.94 -16.85
N GLN A 263 -10.54 -3.94 -17.03
CA GLN A 263 -9.65 -2.91 -16.48
C GLN A 263 -9.35 -1.82 -17.50
N LYS A 264 -8.94 -0.64 -17.02
CA LYS A 264 -8.46 0.43 -17.88
C LYS A 264 -7.19 -0.02 -18.61
N ILE A 265 -7.09 0.33 -19.88
CA ILE A 265 -5.88 0.09 -20.69
C ILE A 265 -4.64 0.76 -20.05
N SER A 266 -4.80 1.89 -19.38
CA SER A 266 -3.72 2.57 -18.65
C SER A 266 -3.11 1.72 -17.54
N CYS A 267 -3.91 0.93 -16.81
CA CYS A 267 -3.41 -0.01 -15.80
C CYS A 267 -2.56 -1.10 -16.47
N ILE A 268 -3.08 -1.72 -17.52
CA ILE A 268 -2.40 -2.80 -18.26
C ILE A 268 -1.08 -2.32 -18.85
N LYS A 269 -1.06 -1.15 -19.51
CA LYS A 269 0.18 -0.50 -19.97
C LYS A 269 1.13 -0.25 -18.80
N GLY A 270 0.60 0.30 -17.72
CA GLY A 270 1.37 0.61 -16.52
C GLY A 270 2.11 -0.60 -15.96
N HIS A 271 1.49 -1.78 -15.96
CA HIS A 271 2.13 -3.04 -15.55
C HIS A 271 3.11 -3.57 -16.59
N ALA A 272 2.75 -3.54 -17.87
CA ALA A 272 3.65 -3.94 -18.96
C ALA A 272 4.98 -3.16 -18.91
N PHE A 273 4.92 -1.84 -18.72
CA PHE A 273 6.12 -0.99 -18.63
C PHE A 273 7.01 -1.27 -17.42
N LYS A 274 6.48 -1.87 -16.36
CA LYS A 274 7.23 -2.15 -15.13
C LYS A 274 7.73 -3.58 -15.11
N ILE A 275 6.84 -4.54 -15.31
CA ILE A 275 7.16 -5.97 -15.31
C ILE A 275 8.17 -6.27 -16.44
N LEU A 276 7.99 -5.71 -17.63
CA LEU A 276 8.85 -5.96 -18.78
C LEU A 276 9.99 -4.93 -18.93
N TYR A 277 10.25 -4.11 -17.91
CA TYR A 277 11.14 -2.96 -18.00
C TYR A 277 12.52 -3.29 -18.57
N LYS A 278 13.15 -4.36 -18.08
CA LYS A 278 14.48 -4.80 -18.52
C LYS A 278 14.54 -5.07 -20.03
N TYR A 279 13.48 -5.63 -20.61
CA TYR A 279 13.41 -5.95 -22.04
C TYR A 279 13.16 -4.71 -22.88
N ILE A 280 12.22 -3.84 -22.47
CA ILE A 280 11.83 -2.66 -23.25
C ILE A 280 12.86 -1.53 -23.21
N ASN A 281 13.83 -1.61 -22.30
CA ASN A 281 15.01 -0.76 -22.31
C ASN A 281 16.01 -1.16 -23.42
N GLN A 282 16.04 -2.44 -23.79
CA GLN A 282 16.92 -2.98 -24.83
C GLN A 282 16.22 -3.06 -26.20
N HIS A 283 14.89 -3.20 -26.20
CA HIS A 283 14.05 -3.38 -27.39
C HIS A 283 13.02 -2.25 -27.50
N HIS A 284 13.40 -1.15 -28.17
CA HIS A 284 12.58 0.07 -28.30
C HIS A 284 11.33 -0.12 -29.18
N ASP A 285 11.37 -1.07 -30.11
CA ASP A 285 10.24 -1.54 -30.90
C ASP A 285 9.15 -2.15 -29.99
N ILE A 286 9.53 -3.02 -29.05
CA ILE A 286 8.62 -3.59 -28.06
C ILE A 286 8.04 -2.50 -27.15
N ARG A 287 8.86 -1.54 -26.72
CA ARG A 287 8.41 -0.37 -25.96
C ARG A 287 7.32 0.42 -26.72
N THR A 288 7.52 0.60 -28.02
CA THR A 288 6.58 1.28 -28.91
C THR A 288 5.30 0.46 -29.07
N ALA A 289 5.41 -0.86 -29.21
CA ALA A 289 4.27 -1.77 -29.28
C ALA A 289 3.40 -1.70 -28.01
N ILE A 290 4.01 -1.70 -26.81
CA ILE A 290 3.28 -1.49 -25.54
C ILE A 290 2.59 -0.12 -25.51
N SER A 291 3.27 0.94 -25.96
CA SER A 291 2.71 2.29 -26.02
C SER A 291 1.45 2.37 -26.90
N ASN A 292 1.44 1.63 -28.00
CA ASN A 292 0.35 1.59 -28.98
C ASN A 292 -0.72 0.52 -28.69
N ALA A 293 -0.47 -0.39 -27.74
CA ALA A 293 -1.41 -1.43 -27.37
C ALA A 293 -2.69 -0.86 -26.72
N ASN A 294 -3.86 -1.29 -27.19
CA ASN A 294 -5.15 -0.82 -26.68
C ASN A 294 -6.17 -1.95 -26.49
N THR A 295 -5.74 -3.20 -26.64
CA THR A 295 -6.52 -4.42 -26.41
C THR A 295 -5.62 -5.47 -25.76
N ILE A 296 -6.20 -6.41 -25.03
CA ILE A 296 -5.46 -7.55 -24.44
C ILE A 296 -4.67 -8.30 -25.53
N LYS A 297 -5.28 -8.52 -26.70
CA LYS A 297 -4.63 -9.19 -27.84
C LYS A 297 -3.32 -8.51 -28.29
N LYS A 298 -3.26 -7.18 -28.28
CA LYS A 298 -2.02 -6.47 -28.60
C LYS A 298 -0.92 -6.67 -27.55
N PHE A 299 -1.28 -6.82 -26.27
CA PHE A 299 -0.31 -7.15 -25.23
C PHE A 299 0.15 -8.61 -25.32
N GLU A 300 -0.70 -9.54 -25.76
CA GLU A 300 -0.28 -10.91 -26.05
C GLU A 300 0.72 -10.96 -27.21
N ASN A 301 0.52 -10.14 -28.25
CA ASN A 301 1.50 -10.03 -29.33
C ASN A 301 2.86 -9.52 -28.82
N VAL A 302 2.87 -8.57 -27.87
CA VAL A 302 4.11 -8.14 -27.21
C VAL A 302 4.82 -9.30 -26.51
N VAL A 303 4.08 -10.17 -25.82
CA VAL A 303 4.65 -11.38 -25.19
C VAL A 303 5.23 -12.32 -26.26
N TYR A 304 4.49 -12.56 -27.34
CA TYR A 304 4.92 -13.40 -28.45
C TYR A 304 6.22 -12.88 -29.09
N ASP A 305 6.28 -11.58 -29.40
CA ASP A 305 7.46 -10.94 -29.99
C ASP A 305 8.67 -11.04 -29.05
N LEU A 306 8.48 -10.79 -27.76
CA LEU A 306 9.54 -10.94 -26.75
C LEU A 306 10.06 -12.38 -26.66
N ARG A 307 9.19 -13.40 -26.74
CA ARG A 307 9.63 -14.82 -26.72
C ARG A 307 10.48 -15.18 -27.94
N ASN A 308 10.24 -14.55 -29.09
CA ASN A 308 11.03 -14.79 -30.30
C ASN A 308 12.41 -14.10 -30.24
N ILE A 309 12.51 -12.96 -29.56
CA ILE A 309 13.74 -12.18 -29.46
C ILE A 309 14.64 -12.69 -28.33
N VAL A 310 14.05 -13.09 -27.19
CA VAL A 310 14.80 -13.46 -25.99
C VAL A 310 15.07 -14.97 -25.97
N SER A 311 16.22 -15.38 -26.51
CA SER A 311 16.63 -16.80 -26.61
C SER A 311 17.21 -17.40 -25.33
N LYS A 312 17.64 -16.58 -24.36
CA LYS A 312 18.07 -16.99 -23.01
C LYS A 312 17.50 -16.06 -21.96
N THR A 313 16.79 -16.61 -20.98
CA THR A 313 16.27 -15.84 -19.85
C THR A 313 17.41 -15.52 -18.90
N THR A 314 17.90 -14.28 -18.92
CA THR A 314 18.81 -13.80 -17.88
C THR A 314 17.99 -13.40 -16.65
N LEU A 315 18.10 -14.21 -15.58
CA LEU A 315 17.62 -13.86 -14.25
C LEU A 315 18.65 -12.94 -13.59
N SER A 316 18.70 -11.67 -13.98
CA SER A 316 19.60 -10.69 -13.36
C SER A 316 18.84 -9.46 -12.88
N TYR A 317 19.28 -8.94 -11.73
CA TYR A 317 18.68 -7.81 -11.02
C TYR A 317 19.24 -6.39 -11.31
N PRO A 318 20.27 -6.12 -12.14
CA PRO A 318 20.89 -4.79 -12.15
C PRO A 318 20.05 -3.70 -12.82
N ASP A 319 19.18 -4.07 -13.79
CA ASP A 319 18.33 -3.13 -14.54
C ASP A 319 16.89 -3.13 -14.03
N THR A 320 16.65 -2.55 -12.85
CA THR A 320 15.30 -2.47 -12.28
C THR A 320 14.60 -1.15 -12.58
N TRP A 321 13.31 -1.23 -12.90
CA TRP A 321 12.42 -0.08 -12.98
C TRP A 321 12.41 0.68 -11.66
N TYR A 322 12.36 -0.03 -10.53
CA TYR A 322 12.33 0.58 -9.21
C TYR A 322 13.56 1.49 -8.93
N ARG A 323 14.76 1.11 -9.39
CA ARG A 323 16.00 1.88 -9.17
C ARG A 323 16.29 2.93 -10.24
N ARG A 324 15.47 3.09 -11.28
CA ARG A 324 15.74 3.95 -12.46
C ARG A 324 16.08 5.42 -12.15
N TYR A 325 15.65 5.96 -11.01
CA TYR A 325 15.94 7.34 -10.59
C TYR A 325 17.04 7.45 -9.54
N ARG A 326 17.62 6.33 -9.10
CA ARG A 326 18.76 6.35 -8.17
C ARG A 326 20.04 6.60 -8.97
N THR A 327 20.78 7.64 -8.62
CA THR A 327 22.08 8.00 -9.24
C THR A 327 23.12 6.89 -9.06
N GLU A 328 24.18 6.89 -9.88
CA GLU A 328 25.25 5.87 -9.88
C GLU A 328 25.92 5.62 -8.51
N SER A 329 25.92 6.62 -7.62
CA SER A 329 26.35 6.47 -6.22
C SER A 329 25.62 5.35 -5.46
N HIS A 330 24.37 5.04 -5.82
CA HIS A 330 23.58 3.98 -5.20
C HIS A 330 23.63 2.64 -5.97
N LYS A 331 24.21 2.60 -7.17
CA LYS A 331 24.28 1.38 -8.01
C LYS A 331 25.45 0.47 -7.65
N ASN A 332 26.51 1.02 -7.04
CA ASN A 332 27.77 0.32 -6.77
C ASN A 332 28.03 -0.03 -5.30
N GLY A 333 27.00 -0.13 -4.44
CA GLY A 333 27.18 -0.62 -3.06
C GLY A 333 28.26 0.12 -2.26
N LEU A 334 28.52 1.40 -2.56
CA LEU A 334 29.55 2.19 -1.90
C LEU A 334 28.96 2.89 -0.67
N ASN A 335 29.32 2.32 0.48
CA ASN A 335 29.42 2.89 1.82
C ASN A 335 28.78 4.27 2.05
N CYS A 336 27.75 4.28 2.91
CA CYS A 336 27.36 5.45 3.69
C CYS A 336 28.54 5.91 4.56
N LEU A 337 29.36 6.83 4.04
CA LEU A 337 30.31 7.62 4.82
C LEU A 337 29.84 9.07 4.82
N SER A 338 28.99 9.42 5.79
CA SER A 338 29.13 10.60 6.66
C SER A 338 27.84 10.83 7.46
N GLY A 339 27.74 10.19 8.62
CA GLY A 339 27.81 10.90 9.90
C GLY A 339 26.78 11.97 10.30
N GLU A 340 25.89 12.46 9.46
CA GLU A 340 24.86 13.43 9.88
C GLU A 340 23.52 12.73 10.09
N ARG A 341 23.42 12.12 11.27
CA ARG A 341 22.14 11.69 11.85
C ARG A 341 21.25 12.91 11.99
N CYS A 342 20.14 12.96 11.24
CA CYS A 342 18.98 13.74 11.65
C CYS A 342 18.40 13.09 12.90
N VAL A 343 18.95 13.45 14.06
CA VAL A 343 18.48 13.03 15.37
C VAL A 343 17.03 13.47 15.50
N VAL A 344 16.13 12.50 15.68
CA VAL A 344 14.72 12.69 16.01
C VAL A 344 14.63 13.12 17.47
N ASN A 345 15.05 14.34 17.80
CA ASN A 345 14.93 14.88 19.17
C ASN A 345 13.95 16.07 19.30
N ASP A 346 13.48 16.69 18.22
CA ASP A 346 12.81 17.99 18.37
C ASP A 346 11.27 18.02 18.26
N TYR A 347 10.58 16.88 18.12
CA TYR A 347 9.13 16.91 17.88
C TYR A 347 8.28 15.89 18.64
N VAL A 348 8.83 15.22 19.65
CA VAL A 348 8.09 14.20 20.41
C VAL A 348 7.44 14.75 21.69
N ASP A 349 7.94 15.84 22.27
CA ASP A 349 7.57 16.22 23.66
C ASP A 349 6.88 17.59 23.86
N ASN A 350 6.44 18.28 22.81
CA ASN A 350 5.79 19.59 22.97
C ASN A 350 4.32 19.59 22.54
N PHE A 351 3.43 18.91 23.27
CA PHE A 351 2.05 19.39 23.54
C PHE A 351 1.25 18.53 24.54
N VAL A 352 1.84 18.13 25.68
CA VAL A 352 1.06 17.45 26.75
C VAL A 352 0.35 18.45 27.69
N GLY A 353 0.65 19.75 27.60
CA GLY A 353 0.26 20.74 28.62
C GLY A 353 -1.08 21.47 28.46
N SER A 354 -1.83 21.35 27.34
CA SER A 354 -3.00 22.23 27.11
C SER A 354 -4.31 21.53 26.70
N PHE A 355 -4.32 20.21 26.53
CA PHE A 355 -5.54 19.49 26.08
C PHE A 355 -6.29 18.73 27.17
N MET A 356 -5.83 18.76 28.42
CA MET A 356 -6.47 18.11 29.57
C MET A 356 -7.36 19.06 30.40
N ALA A 357 -7.59 20.30 29.95
CA ALA A 357 -8.30 21.29 30.75
C ALA A 357 -9.80 21.48 30.40
N ASN A 358 -10.37 20.76 29.41
CA ASN A 358 -11.79 20.94 29.05
C ASN A 358 -12.44 19.70 28.40
N PHE A 359 -12.30 18.52 29.01
CA PHE A 359 -13.23 17.40 28.80
C PHE A 359 -13.40 16.59 30.08
#